data_AF-A0A8C9S7R7-F1
#
_entry.id   AF-A0A8C9S7R7-F1
#
_cell.length_a   1.000
_cell.length_b   1.000
_cell.length_c   1.000
_cell.angle_alpha   90.00
_cell.angle_beta   90.00
_cell.angle_gamma   90.00
#
_symmetry.space_group_name_H-M   'P 1'
#
loop_
_entity.id
_entity.type
_entity.pdbx_description
1 polymer ?
#
loop_
_entity_poly.entity_id
_entity_poly.type
_entity_poly.pdbx_seq_one_letter_code
_entity_poly.pdbx_strand_id
1 'polypeptide(L)'
;MVCGGFTCSKNALCSLNVVYMLVGLLLIGVAAWGKGFGIVSSIHIIGGVIAVGVFLLLIAVVGLIGALNHHQVMLFFYMVILLLVFLFQFGVSCSCLAMNREQQENVLNATWGIMSNKTKMNLEKNLDCCGLFNLTEGYAQYLSDLKYCPADCKGKNVCKTCGLKMLEHSAEALKILGGVGLFFSFTEVSLLNLADKALITYHFFFFFFVFVECSEIYLWYLICHMIFLCFFRYWVYGLLHATGTRKTPEQTLVLFYKVIAAHEG
;
A
#
# COMPACT_ATOMS: atom_id res chain seq x y z
N MET A 1 6.78 46.37 -4.87
CA MET A 1 6.34 45.41 -3.83
C MET A 1 6.39 43.99 -4.40
N VAL A 2 7.58 43.38 -4.44
CA VAL A 2 7.74 41.94 -4.75
C VAL A 2 8.94 41.42 -3.94
N CYS A 3 8.84 41.52 -2.62
CA CYS A 3 9.73 40.86 -1.67
C CYS A 3 8.84 39.99 -0.78
N GLY A 4 8.81 38.67 -0.97
CA GLY A 4 7.95 37.81 -0.15
C GLY A 4 7.84 36.32 -0.53
N GLY A 5 8.34 35.89 -1.69
CA GLY A 5 8.22 34.48 -2.14
C GLY A 5 8.92 33.47 -1.24
N PHE A 6 10.16 33.74 -0.83
CA PHE A 6 10.95 32.80 -0.01
C PHE A 6 10.43 32.68 1.43
N THR A 7 9.98 33.76 2.07
CA THR A 7 9.49 33.74 3.46
C THR A 7 8.12 33.06 3.56
N CYS A 8 7.22 33.30 2.59
CA CYS A 8 5.91 32.65 2.56
C CYS A 8 6.03 31.14 2.33
N SER A 9 6.87 30.73 1.36
CA SER A 9 7.15 29.31 1.11
C SER A 9 7.80 28.63 2.32
N LYS A 10 8.78 29.28 2.98
CA LYS A 10 9.41 28.77 4.21
C LYS A 10 8.40 28.54 5.34
N ASN A 11 7.47 29.48 5.57
CA ASN A 11 6.45 29.33 6.60
C ASN A 11 5.44 28.23 6.25
N ALA A 12 5.06 28.11 4.99
CA ALA A 12 4.16 27.04 4.53
C ALA A 12 4.82 25.66 4.70
N LEU A 13 6.11 25.53 4.35
CA LEU A 13 6.87 24.29 4.50
C LEU A 13 7.03 23.90 5.99
N CYS A 14 7.32 24.89 6.84
CA CYS A 14 7.39 24.69 8.28
C CYS A 14 6.03 24.22 8.83
N SER A 15 4.94 24.87 8.43
CA SER A 15 3.58 24.49 8.83
C SER A 15 3.22 23.07 8.39
N LEU A 16 3.57 22.68 7.15
CA LEU A 16 3.29 21.35 6.61
C LEU A 16 4.01 20.25 7.40
N ASN A 17 5.29 20.44 7.72
CA ASN A 17 6.04 19.48 8.54
C ASN A 17 5.52 19.40 9.99
N VAL A 18 5.07 20.52 10.57
CA VAL A 18 4.41 20.50 11.89
C VAL A 18 3.13 19.67 11.86
N VAL A 19 2.31 19.82 10.82
CA VAL A 19 1.11 18.99 10.63
C VAL A 19 1.48 17.51 10.48
N TYR A 20 2.52 17.18 9.69
CA TYR A 20 3.00 15.80 9.56
C TYR A 20 3.51 15.21 10.88
N MET A 21 4.17 16.01 11.74
CA MET A 21 4.51 15.56 13.09
C MET A 21 3.27 15.25 13.94
N LEU A 22 2.26 16.11 13.91
CA LEU A 22 1.01 15.89 14.65
C LEU A 22 0.30 14.62 14.18
N VAL A 23 0.18 14.42 12.86
CA VAL A 23 -0.41 13.21 12.29
C VAL A 23 0.37 11.96 12.70
N GLY A 24 1.70 11.98 12.64
CA GLY A 24 2.55 10.86 13.06
C GLY A 24 2.36 10.50 14.54
N LEU A 25 2.35 11.49 15.43
CA LEU A 25 2.08 11.28 16.86
C LEU A 25 0.67 10.74 17.12
N LEU A 26 -0.34 11.24 16.41
CA LEU A 26 -1.71 10.75 16.52
C LEU A 26 -1.84 9.30 16.04
N LEU A 27 -1.21 8.91 14.93
CA LEU A 27 -1.23 7.54 14.44
C LEU A 27 -0.62 6.57 15.44
N ILE A 28 0.52 6.92 16.03
CA ILE A 28 1.16 6.12 17.08
C ILE A 28 0.28 6.06 18.33
N GLY A 29 -0.28 7.19 18.76
CA GLY A 29 -1.13 7.29 19.95
C GLY A 29 -2.39 6.44 19.84
N VAL A 30 -3.11 6.52 18.72
CA VAL A 30 -4.33 5.72 18.47
C VAL A 30 -3.99 4.23 18.35
N ALA A 31 -2.89 3.87 17.69
CA ALA A 31 -2.47 2.47 17.58
C ALA A 31 -2.06 1.87 18.94
N ALA A 32 -1.32 2.64 19.75
CA ALA A 32 -0.94 2.24 21.10
C ALA A 32 -2.16 2.10 22.03
N TRP A 33 -3.09 3.07 21.96
CA TRP A 33 -4.36 3.01 22.69
C TRP A 33 -5.20 1.80 22.27
N GLY A 34 -5.34 1.54 20.96
CA GLY A 34 -6.09 0.40 20.42
C GLY A 34 -5.55 -0.96 20.85
N LYS A 35 -4.22 -1.09 21.02
CA LYS A 35 -3.58 -2.28 21.59
C LYS A 35 -3.97 -2.48 23.06
N GLY A 36 -4.08 -1.41 23.84
CA GLY A 36 -4.42 -1.45 25.27
C GLY A 36 -5.83 -1.98 25.57
N PHE A 37 -6.80 -1.74 24.68
CA PHE A 37 -8.18 -2.21 24.85
C PHE A 37 -8.47 -3.60 24.26
N GLY A 38 -7.50 -4.23 23.57
CA GLY A 38 -7.70 -5.54 22.95
C GLY A 38 -8.78 -5.59 21.85
N ILE A 39 -9.18 -4.42 21.31
CA ILE A 39 -10.24 -4.25 20.30
C ILE A 39 -9.77 -4.70 18.92
N VAL A 40 -8.49 -4.55 18.59
CA VAL A 40 -7.88 -4.98 17.32
C VAL A 40 -7.00 -6.20 17.56
N SER A 41 -7.45 -7.37 17.11
CA SER A 41 -6.80 -8.67 17.40
C SER A 41 -5.65 -9.05 16.45
N SER A 42 -5.29 -8.20 15.48
CA SER A 42 -4.21 -8.50 14.53
C SER A 42 -2.98 -7.63 14.77
N ILE A 43 -1.91 -8.27 15.26
CA ILE A 43 -0.59 -7.67 15.51
C ILE A 43 -0.04 -7.00 14.24
N HIS A 44 -0.36 -7.55 13.06
CA HIS A 44 0.14 -7.09 11.77
C HIS A 44 -0.43 -5.71 11.36
N ILE A 45 -1.74 -5.47 11.56
CA ILE A 45 -2.36 -4.19 11.18
C ILE A 45 -1.87 -3.07 12.09
N ILE A 46 -1.79 -3.34 13.40
CA ILE A 46 -1.28 -2.38 14.39
C ILE A 46 0.19 -2.07 14.11
N GLY A 47 1.01 -3.09 13.82
CA GLY A 47 2.43 -2.92 13.48
C GLY A 47 2.63 -2.02 12.26
N GLY A 48 1.81 -2.20 11.22
CA GLY A 48 1.82 -1.35 10.03
C GLY A 48 1.53 0.11 10.33
N VAL A 49 0.46 0.41 11.08
CA VAL A 49 0.10 1.79 11.44
C VAL A 49 1.18 2.47 12.28
N ILE A 50 1.79 1.76 13.23
CA ILE A 50 2.90 2.28 14.04
C ILE A 50 4.13 2.56 13.17
N ALA A 51 4.50 1.63 12.29
CA ALA A 51 5.64 1.79 11.39
C ALA A 51 5.49 3.02 10.47
N VAL A 52 4.30 3.20 9.90
CA VAL A 52 3.96 4.39 9.09
C VAL A 52 4.06 5.67 9.93
N GLY A 53 3.52 5.67 11.16
CA GLY A 53 3.59 6.82 12.07
C GLY A 53 5.02 7.23 12.42
N VAL A 54 5.90 6.27 12.70
CA VAL A 54 7.32 6.54 13.00
C VAL A 54 8.05 7.07 11.77
N PHE A 55 7.82 6.49 10.60
CA PHE A 55 8.44 6.95 9.36
C PHE A 55 8.03 8.39 9.01
N LEU A 56 6.75 8.73 9.18
CA LEU A 56 6.25 10.10 9.00
C LEU A 56 6.90 11.09 9.96
N LEU A 57 7.14 10.71 11.21
CA LEU A 57 7.84 11.56 12.17
C LEU A 57 9.29 11.84 11.75
N LEU A 58 10.01 10.82 11.28
CA LEU A 58 11.39 10.99 10.83
C LEU A 58 11.48 11.95 9.64
N ILE A 59 10.60 11.79 8.65
CA ILE A 59 10.53 12.70 7.49
C ILE A 59 10.20 14.12 7.93
N ALA A 60 9.23 14.29 8.83
CA ALA A 60 8.81 15.60 9.30
C ALA A 60 9.91 16.33 10.08
N VAL A 61 10.69 15.61 10.90
CA VAL A 61 11.85 16.17 11.62
C VAL A 61 12.94 16.60 10.65
N VAL A 62 13.29 15.77 9.68
CA VAL A 62 14.29 16.13 8.65
C VAL A 62 13.81 17.34 7.83
N GLY A 63 12.53 17.39 7.47
CA GLY A 63 11.93 18.52 6.76
C GLY A 63 11.94 19.82 7.56
N LEU A 64 11.64 19.75 8.86
CA LEU A 64 11.69 20.91 9.76
C LEU A 64 13.13 21.43 9.91
N ILE A 65 14.10 20.54 10.12
CA ILE A 65 15.53 20.90 10.20
C ILE A 65 16.00 21.52 8.88
N GLY A 66 15.61 20.94 7.74
CA GLY A 66 15.91 21.47 6.41
C GLY A 66 15.33 22.86 6.15
N ALA A 67 14.11 23.12 6.63
CA ALA A 67 13.48 24.43 6.53
C ALA A 67 14.16 25.49 7.42
N LEU A 68 14.68 25.11 8.59
CA LEU A 68 15.29 26.03 9.54
C LEU A 68 16.75 26.39 9.21
N ASN A 69 17.56 25.42 8.78
CA ASN A 69 19.02 25.56 8.76
C ASN A 69 19.62 26.28 7.54
N HIS A 70 18.83 26.85 6.61
CA HIS A 70 19.33 27.62 5.45
C HIS A 70 20.48 26.95 4.63
N HIS A 71 20.71 25.65 4.79
CA HIS A 71 21.74 24.92 4.10
C HIS A 71 21.16 24.41 2.77
N GLN A 72 21.56 25.04 1.67
CA GLN A 72 21.00 24.78 0.33
C GLN A 72 21.01 23.29 -0.06
N VAL A 73 21.99 22.51 0.41
CA VAL A 73 22.10 21.07 0.13
C VAL A 73 21.02 20.25 0.86
N MET A 74 20.63 20.62 2.09
CA MET A 74 19.57 19.87 2.80
C MET A 74 18.19 20.15 2.19
N LEU A 75 17.98 21.37 1.68
CA LEU A 75 16.76 21.72 0.96
C LEU A 75 16.63 20.91 -0.34
N PHE A 76 17.75 20.64 -1.02
CA PHE A 76 17.77 19.81 -2.23
C PHE A 76 17.29 18.38 -1.96
N PHE A 77 17.83 17.71 -0.93
CA PHE A 77 17.35 16.38 -0.54
C PHE A 77 15.88 16.38 -0.14
N TYR A 78 15.43 17.43 0.54
CA TYR A 78 14.02 17.56 0.92
C TYR A 78 13.08 17.70 -0.29
N MET A 79 13.47 18.48 -1.31
CA MET A 79 12.69 18.59 -2.55
C MET A 79 12.61 17.27 -3.31
N VAL A 80 13.68 16.46 -3.30
CA VAL A 80 13.68 15.11 -3.87
C VAL A 80 12.72 14.19 -3.11
N ILE A 81 12.71 14.24 -1.78
CA ILE A 81 11.79 13.45 -0.95
C ILE A 81 10.34 13.87 -1.19
N LEU A 82 10.05 15.17 -1.24
CA LEU A 82 8.70 15.67 -1.54
C LEU A 82 8.22 15.24 -2.93
N LEU A 83 9.11 15.26 -3.92
CA LEU A 83 8.79 14.76 -5.26
C LEU A 83 8.45 13.27 -5.26
N LEU A 84 9.21 12.44 -4.53
CA LEU A 84 8.92 11.02 -4.38
C LEU A 84 7.57 10.78 -3.70
N VAL A 85 7.29 11.50 -2.61
CA VAL A 85 6.00 11.42 -1.89
C VAL A 85 4.84 11.82 -2.80
N PHE A 86 4.98 12.91 -3.56
CA PHE A 86 3.98 13.33 -4.55
C PHE A 86 3.66 12.22 -5.55
N LEU A 87 4.70 11.56 -6.10
CA LEU A 87 4.53 10.52 -7.11
C LEU A 87 3.82 9.28 -6.55
N PHE A 88 4.19 8.85 -5.34
CA PHE A 88 3.48 7.76 -4.64
C PHE A 88 2.04 8.14 -4.31
N GLN A 89 1.81 9.34 -3.79
CA GLN A 89 0.49 9.81 -3.40
C GLN A 89 -0.44 9.96 -4.60
N PHE A 90 0.05 10.54 -5.68
CA PHE A 90 -0.68 10.65 -6.94
C PHE A 90 -1.03 9.26 -7.50
N GLY A 91 -0.06 8.35 -7.52
CA GLY A 91 -0.25 6.97 -7.96
C GLY A 91 -1.31 6.24 -7.14
N VAL A 92 -1.16 6.21 -5.81
CA VAL A 92 -2.13 5.57 -4.90
C VAL A 92 -3.51 6.21 -5.01
N SER A 93 -3.60 7.53 -5.13
CA SER A 93 -4.88 8.25 -5.26
C SER A 93 -5.61 7.85 -6.54
N CYS A 94 -4.90 7.82 -7.66
CA CYS A 94 -5.42 7.36 -8.94
C CYS A 94 -5.83 5.89 -8.87
N SER A 95 -5.03 5.01 -8.24
CA SER A 95 -5.39 3.61 -8.03
C SER A 95 -6.66 3.46 -7.18
N CYS A 96 -6.83 4.23 -6.11
CA CYS A 96 -8.02 4.21 -5.27
C CYS A 96 -9.28 4.66 -6.03
N LEU A 97 -9.16 5.68 -6.90
CA LEU A 97 -10.27 6.16 -7.72
C LEU A 97 -10.62 5.22 -8.88
N ALA A 98 -9.62 4.54 -9.45
CA ALA A 98 -9.78 3.61 -10.56
C ALA A 98 -10.12 2.17 -10.13
N MET A 99 -10.15 1.88 -8.83
CA MET A 99 -10.44 0.54 -8.30
C MET A 99 -11.87 0.11 -8.62
N ASN A 100 -12.01 -0.96 -9.42
CA ASN A 100 -13.29 -1.54 -9.80
C ASN A 100 -13.83 -2.51 -8.74
N ARG A 101 -15.13 -2.87 -8.84
CA ARG A 101 -15.78 -3.80 -7.91
C ARG A 101 -15.10 -5.17 -7.84
N GLU A 102 -14.75 -5.76 -8.99
CA GLU A 102 -14.09 -7.08 -9.03
C GLU A 102 -12.74 -7.06 -8.29
N GLN A 103 -11.98 -5.97 -8.41
CA GLN A 103 -10.71 -5.82 -7.69
C GLN A 103 -10.93 -5.73 -6.18
N GLN A 104 -11.96 -5.01 -5.74
CA GLN A 104 -12.33 -4.93 -4.32
C GLN A 104 -12.79 -6.29 -3.79
N GLU A 105 -13.59 -7.04 -4.57
CA GLU A 105 -14.05 -8.39 -4.22
C GLU A 105 -12.87 -9.36 -4.05
N ASN A 106 -11.90 -9.33 -4.96
CA ASN A 106 -10.70 -10.15 -4.88
C ASN A 106 -9.87 -9.85 -3.63
N VAL A 107 -9.68 -8.56 -3.31
CA VAL A 107 -8.96 -8.13 -2.11
C VAL A 107 -9.71 -8.57 -0.84
N LEU A 108 -11.04 -8.43 -0.81
CA LEU A 108 -11.87 -8.87 0.31
C LEU A 108 -11.81 -10.38 0.49
N ASN A 109 -11.87 -11.16 -0.57
CA ASN A 109 -11.79 -12.62 -0.52
C ASN A 109 -10.43 -13.09 0.04
N ALA A 110 -9.33 -12.54 -0.48
CA ALA A 110 -7.99 -12.81 0.04
C ALA A 110 -7.87 -12.41 1.52
N THR A 111 -8.39 -11.23 1.89
CA THR A 111 -8.33 -10.72 3.26
C THR A 111 -9.19 -11.53 4.22
N TRP A 112 -10.36 -12.02 3.80
CA TRP A 112 -11.22 -12.86 4.62
C TRP A 112 -10.57 -14.22 4.92
N GLY A 113 -9.84 -14.78 3.95
CA GLY A 113 -9.11 -16.04 4.13
C GLY A 113 -8.02 -15.97 5.20
N ILE A 114 -7.28 -14.84 5.26
CA ILE A 114 -6.21 -14.63 6.25
C ILE A 114 -6.71 -14.14 7.61
N MET A 115 -7.96 -13.69 7.69
CA MET A 115 -8.50 -13.08 8.90
C MET A 115 -8.87 -14.15 9.94
N SER A 116 -8.50 -13.89 11.20
CA SER A 116 -8.84 -14.78 12.32
C SER A 116 -10.35 -14.82 12.57
N ASN A 117 -10.87 -15.97 13.05
CA ASN A 117 -12.29 -16.14 13.37
C ASN A 117 -12.80 -15.10 14.38
N LYS A 118 -11.98 -14.70 15.36
CA LYS A 118 -12.34 -13.65 16.34
C LYS A 118 -12.57 -12.30 15.66
N THR A 119 -11.71 -11.93 14.71
CA THR A 119 -11.86 -10.68 13.96
C THR A 119 -13.09 -10.73 13.06
N LYS A 120 -13.35 -11.86 12.39
CA LYS A 120 -14.56 -12.07 11.60
C LYS A 120 -15.83 -11.89 12.43
N MET A 121 -15.91 -12.56 13.58
CA MET A 121 -17.06 -12.46 14.49
C MET A 121 -17.28 -11.03 15.01
N ASN A 122 -16.21 -10.31 15.37
CA ASN A 122 -16.31 -8.91 15.79
C ASN A 122 -16.82 -8.01 14.64
N LEU A 123 -16.36 -8.26 13.42
CA LEU A 123 -16.79 -7.53 12.24
C LEU A 123 -18.26 -7.82 11.90
N GLU A 124 -18.66 -9.09 11.92
CA GLU A 124 -20.06 -9.52 11.74
C GLU A 124 -20.99 -8.86 12.76
N LYS A 125 -20.58 -8.80 14.04
CA LYS A 125 -21.32 -8.11 15.10
C LYS A 125 -21.42 -6.59 14.86
N ASN A 126 -20.31 -5.93 14.56
CA ASN A 126 -20.27 -4.47 14.43
C ASN A 126 -20.96 -3.96 13.16
N LEU A 127 -20.91 -4.73 12.07
CA LEU A 127 -21.56 -4.39 10.80
C LEU A 127 -22.95 -4.99 10.66
N ASP A 128 -23.42 -5.79 11.63
CA ASP A 128 -24.69 -6.51 11.61
C ASP A 128 -24.91 -7.27 10.28
N CYS A 129 -23.98 -8.16 9.98
CA CYS A 129 -23.92 -8.97 8.75
C CYS A 129 -23.33 -10.36 9.05
N CYS A 130 -23.52 -11.33 8.15
CA CYS A 130 -22.95 -12.68 8.33
C CYS A 130 -22.32 -13.21 7.04
N GLY A 131 -21.11 -13.77 7.16
CA GLY A 131 -20.36 -14.37 6.05
C GLY A 131 -19.93 -13.37 4.97
N LEU A 132 -18.90 -13.73 4.20
CA LEU A 132 -18.34 -12.83 3.17
C LEU A 132 -19.25 -12.71 1.94
N PHE A 133 -19.35 -13.77 1.14
CA PHE A 133 -20.19 -13.83 -0.06
C PHE A 133 -20.95 -15.15 -0.09
N ASN A 134 -22.19 -15.14 -0.58
CA ASN A 134 -22.99 -16.34 -0.81
C ASN A 134 -22.73 -16.85 -2.24
N LEU A 135 -21.47 -17.20 -2.53
CA LEU A 135 -21.03 -17.73 -3.81
C LEU A 135 -20.90 -19.26 -3.73
N THR A 136 -21.05 -19.92 -4.88
CA THR A 136 -20.91 -21.38 -5.01
C THR A 136 -19.50 -21.83 -4.64
N GLU A 137 -18.48 -21.04 -5.02
CA GLU A 137 -17.10 -21.20 -4.56
C GLU A 137 -16.97 -20.70 -3.12
N GLY A 138 -16.62 -21.60 -2.19
CA GLY A 138 -16.50 -21.25 -0.77
C GLY A 138 -17.79 -21.34 0.04
N TYR A 139 -18.86 -21.94 -0.51
CA TYR A 139 -20.14 -22.13 0.17
C TYR A 139 -20.01 -22.84 1.54
N ALA A 140 -19.08 -23.78 1.66
CA ALA A 140 -18.80 -24.46 2.94
C ALA A 140 -18.26 -23.49 4.02
N GLN A 141 -17.39 -22.54 3.64
CA GLN A 141 -16.89 -21.50 4.54
C GLN A 141 -18.00 -20.52 4.91
N TYR A 142 -18.81 -20.11 3.92
CA TYR A 142 -19.97 -19.26 4.15
C TYR A 142 -20.97 -19.88 5.13
N LEU A 143 -21.29 -21.17 4.99
CA LEU A 143 -22.15 -21.89 5.93
C LEU A 143 -21.57 -21.96 7.35
N SER A 144 -20.26 -22.18 7.46
CA SER A 144 -19.57 -22.19 8.76
C SER A 144 -19.67 -20.82 9.43
N ASP A 145 -19.34 -19.76 8.70
CA ASP A 145 -19.42 -18.37 9.20
C ASP A 145 -20.87 -18.03 9.59
N LEU A 146 -21.85 -18.38 8.77
CA LEU A 146 -23.27 -18.20 9.07
C LEU A 146 -23.72 -18.94 10.34
N LYS A 147 -23.21 -20.16 10.57
CA LYS A 147 -23.55 -20.97 11.75
C LYS A 147 -23.07 -20.34 13.05
N TYR A 148 -21.88 -19.75 13.06
CA TYR A 148 -21.28 -19.12 14.26
C TYR A 148 -21.43 -17.59 14.31
N CYS A 149 -22.10 -16.99 13.33
CA CYS A 149 -22.31 -15.55 13.27
C CYS A 149 -23.00 -15.00 14.53
N PRO A 150 -22.39 -14.01 15.22
CA PRO A 150 -22.92 -13.40 16.44
C PRO A 150 -23.81 -12.16 16.19
N ALA A 151 -24.10 -11.83 14.93
CA ALA A 151 -24.86 -10.64 14.56
C ALA A 151 -26.35 -10.74 14.91
N ASP A 152 -26.96 -9.60 15.27
CA ASP A 152 -28.36 -9.52 15.69
C ASP A 152 -29.33 -9.79 14.52
N CYS A 153 -28.92 -9.46 13.29
CA CYS A 153 -29.64 -9.72 12.05
C CYS A 153 -30.04 -11.21 11.89
N LYS A 154 -29.25 -12.14 12.45
CA LYS A 154 -29.50 -13.59 12.35
C LYS A 154 -30.77 -13.99 13.08
N GLY A 155 -31.08 -13.36 14.21
CA GLY A 155 -32.31 -13.61 14.97
C GLY A 155 -33.58 -13.15 14.25
N LYS A 156 -33.45 -12.31 13.21
CA LYS A 156 -34.55 -11.71 12.44
C LYS A 156 -34.76 -12.36 11.07
N ASN A 157 -34.03 -13.43 10.73
CA ASN A 157 -34.08 -14.17 9.45
C ASN A 157 -33.79 -13.35 8.17
N VAL A 158 -33.31 -12.11 8.28
CA VAL A 158 -32.95 -11.26 7.14
C VAL A 158 -31.58 -10.65 7.40
N CYS A 159 -30.52 -11.41 7.11
CA CYS A 159 -29.15 -10.91 7.22
C CYS A 159 -28.47 -10.78 5.86
N LYS A 160 -27.91 -9.61 5.58
CA LYS A 160 -27.09 -9.37 4.38
C LYS A 160 -25.68 -9.95 4.59
N THR A 161 -24.99 -10.27 3.51
CA THR A 161 -23.58 -10.68 3.57
C THR A 161 -22.69 -9.50 3.92
N CYS A 162 -21.62 -9.77 4.67
CA CYS A 162 -20.65 -8.74 5.04
C CYS A 162 -19.90 -8.19 3.84
N GLY A 163 -19.61 -9.03 2.83
CA GLY A 163 -18.94 -8.59 1.62
C GLY A 163 -19.68 -7.46 0.90
N LEU A 164 -21.02 -7.52 0.82
CA LEU A 164 -21.81 -6.45 0.20
C LEU A 164 -21.73 -5.12 0.99
N LYS A 165 -21.91 -5.17 2.32
CA LYS A 165 -21.77 -3.98 3.17
C LYS A 165 -20.36 -3.41 3.12
N MET A 166 -19.34 -4.26 3.14
CA MET A 166 -17.94 -3.86 3.08
C MET A 166 -17.61 -3.21 1.74
N LEU A 167 -18.07 -3.78 0.61
CA LEU A 167 -17.88 -3.21 -0.73
C LEU A 167 -18.50 -1.82 -0.87
N GLU A 168 -19.71 -1.64 -0.36
CA GLU A 168 -20.42 -0.36 -0.40
C GLU A 168 -19.64 0.71 0.37
N HIS A 169 -19.25 0.42 1.62
CA HIS A 169 -18.44 1.34 2.43
C HIS A 169 -17.03 1.55 1.87
N SER A 170 -16.38 0.51 1.32
CA SER A 170 -15.03 0.64 0.76
C SER A 170 -15.02 1.49 -0.50
N ALA A 171 -16.04 1.38 -1.36
CA ALA A 171 -16.11 2.17 -2.59
C ALA A 171 -16.25 3.67 -2.30
N GLU A 172 -17.07 4.05 -1.32
CA GLU A 172 -17.18 5.45 -0.88
C GLU A 172 -15.89 5.94 -0.23
N ALA A 173 -15.32 5.15 0.67
CA ALA A 173 -14.07 5.48 1.35
C ALA A 173 -12.91 5.65 0.36
N LEU A 174 -12.75 4.76 -0.62
CA LEU A 174 -11.69 4.83 -1.65
C LEU A 174 -11.84 6.08 -2.54
N LYS A 175 -13.06 6.47 -2.89
CA LYS A 175 -13.31 7.70 -3.65
C LYS A 175 -12.93 8.94 -2.84
N ILE A 176 -13.32 8.99 -1.56
CA ILE A 176 -12.95 10.09 -0.67
C ILE A 176 -11.44 10.13 -0.48
N LEU A 177 -10.82 8.99 -0.17
CA LEU A 177 -9.39 8.89 0.09
C LEU A 177 -8.56 9.28 -1.13
N GLY A 178 -8.93 8.79 -2.32
CA GLY A 178 -8.28 9.16 -3.58
C GLY A 178 -8.51 10.63 -3.94
N GLY A 179 -9.70 11.19 -3.67
CA GLY A 179 -9.98 12.61 -3.86
C GLY A 179 -9.15 13.51 -2.94
N VAL A 180 -9.06 13.17 -1.64
CA VAL A 180 -8.22 13.86 -0.66
C VAL A 180 -6.75 13.78 -1.07
N GLY A 181 -6.27 12.60 -1.46
CA GLY A 181 -4.90 12.40 -1.91
C GLY A 181 -4.57 13.23 -3.16
N LEU A 182 -5.47 13.29 -4.15
CA LEU A 182 -5.30 14.19 -5.31
C LEU A 182 -5.24 15.66 -4.92
N PHE A 183 -6.11 16.11 -4.01
CA PHE A 183 -6.11 17.50 -3.53
C PHE A 183 -4.77 17.88 -2.87
N PHE A 184 -4.25 17.01 -2.00
CA PHE A 184 -2.95 17.22 -1.38
C PHE A 184 -1.82 17.20 -2.43
N SER A 185 -1.85 16.29 -3.40
CA SER A 185 -0.85 16.25 -4.48
C SER A 185 -0.82 17.54 -5.32
N PHE A 186 -1.98 18.14 -5.64
CA PHE A 186 -2.03 19.44 -6.32
C PHE A 186 -1.47 20.58 -5.48
N THR A 187 -1.69 20.53 -4.16
CA THR A 187 -1.13 21.50 -3.21
C THR A 187 0.39 21.39 -3.15
N GLU A 188 0.93 20.17 -3.16
CA GLU A 188 2.38 19.91 -3.21
C GLU A 188 3.02 20.39 -4.51
N VAL A 189 2.39 20.15 -5.67
CA VAL A 189 2.88 20.69 -6.96
C VAL A 189 2.92 22.22 -6.94
N SER A 190 1.90 22.85 -6.37
CA SER A 190 1.85 24.31 -6.24
C SER A 190 2.95 24.85 -5.33
N LEU A 191 3.25 24.14 -4.22
CA LEU A 191 4.39 24.43 -3.34
C LEU A 191 5.75 24.27 -4.06
N LEU A 192 5.90 23.21 -4.87
CA LEU A 192 7.13 22.96 -5.64
C LEU A 192 7.38 24.06 -6.68
N ASN A 193 6.31 24.52 -7.36
CA ASN A 193 6.38 25.60 -8.35
C ASN A 193 6.72 26.96 -7.74
N LEU A 194 6.41 27.19 -6.45
CA LEU A 194 6.78 28.39 -5.71
C LEU A 194 8.21 28.33 -5.16
N ALA A 195 8.80 27.14 -5.02
CA ALA A 195 10.09 26.94 -4.36
C ALA A 195 11.31 27.32 -5.21
N ASP A 196 11.27 27.24 -6.55
CA ASP A 196 12.15 28.04 -7.42
C ASP A 196 11.88 27.83 -8.92
N LYS A 197 11.89 28.93 -9.69
CA LYS A 197 11.95 28.92 -11.16
C LYS A 197 13.36 28.61 -11.72
N ALA A 198 14.37 28.39 -10.88
CA ALA A 198 15.77 28.38 -11.29
C ALA A 198 16.46 27.00 -11.38
N LEU A 199 15.90 25.93 -10.82
CA LEU A 199 16.59 24.62 -10.80
C LEU A 199 15.73 23.41 -11.23
N ILE A 200 14.42 23.59 -11.37
CA ILE A 200 13.46 22.48 -11.47
C ILE A 200 13.22 22.04 -12.92
N THR A 201 13.38 22.90 -13.93
CA THR A 201 13.04 22.55 -15.33
C THR A 201 13.86 21.37 -15.90
N TYR A 202 15.14 21.22 -15.53
CA TYR A 202 16.00 20.18 -16.10
C TYR A 202 15.96 18.85 -15.31
N HIS A 203 15.75 18.89 -13.99
CA HIS A 203 15.77 17.68 -13.15
C HIS A 203 14.37 17.11 -12.88
N PHE A 204 13.33 17.94 -12.90
CA PHE A 204 11.94 17.48 -12.80
C PHE A 204 11.53 16.71 -14.05
N PHE A 205 11.99 17.13 -15.24
CA PHE A 205 11.77 16.37 -16.47
C PHE A 205 12.50 15.03 -16.43
N PHE A 206 13.72 14.96 -15.90
CA PHE A 206 14.47 13.71 -15.76
C PHE A 206 13.85 12.75 -14.75
N PHE A 207 13.41 13.24 -13.58
CA PHE A 207 12.81 12.37 -12.55
C PHE A 207 11.36 11.98 -12.87
N PHE A 208 10.59 12.86 -13.54
CA PHE A 208 9.28 12.53 -14.08
C PHE A 208 9.41 11.52 -15.24
N PHE A 209 10.42 11.63 -16.10
CA PHE A 209 10.71 10.64 -17.14
C PHE A 209 11.12 9.30 -16.52
N VAL A 210 11.97 9.30 -15.47
CA VAL A 210 12.34 8.10 -14.71
C VAL A 210 11.15 7.49 -13.95
N PHE A 211 10.21 8.30 -13.41
CA PHE A 211 9.03 7.78 -12.72
C PHE A 211 7.92 7.34 -13.68
N VAL A 212 7.81 7.95 -14.87
CA VAL A 212 6.99 7.44 -15.98
C VAL A 212 7.59 6.14 -16.52
N GLU A 213 8.92 6.04 -16.64
CA GLU A 213 9.64 4.79 -16.88
C GLU A 213 9.53 3.80 -15.69
N CYS A 214 9.20 4.27 -14.48
CA CYS A 214 8.98 3.43 -13.29
C CYS A 214 7.52 3.03 -13.05
N SER A 215 6.55 3.75 -13.62
CA SER A 215 5.18 3.26 -13.78
C SER A 215 5.14 2.15 -14.83
N GLU A 216 6.02 2.21 -15.83
CA GLU A 216 6.36 1.07 -16.68
C GLU A 216 7.13 -0.02 -15.91
N ILE A 217 7.76 0.25 -14.75
CA ILE A 217 8.46 -0.77 -13.94
C ILE A 217 7.50 -1.76 -13.27
N TYR A 218 6.24 -1.47 -12.97
CA TYR A 218 5.33 -2.54 -12.48
C TYR A 218 4.89 -3.46 -13.61
N LEU A 219 4.70 -2.91 -14.81
CA LEU A 219 4.46 -3.70 -16.02
C LEU A 219 5.75 -4.43 -16.44
N TRP A 220 6.93 -3.83 -16.27
CA TRP A 220 8.26 -4.40 -16.51
C TRP A 220 8.72 -5.34 -15.41
N TYR A 221 8.23 -5.27 -14.17
CA TYR A 221 8.50 -6.28 -13.13
C TYR A 221 7.69 -7.53 -13.46
N LEU A 222 6.44 -7.36 -13.91
CA LEU A 222 5.61 -8.46 -14.39
C LEU A 222 6.14 -9.03 -15.72
N ILE A 223 6.56 -8.17 -16.66
CA ILE A 223 7.15 -8.54 -17.96
C ILE A 223 8.58 -9.09 -17.79
N CYS A 224 9.46 -8.55 -16.93
CA CYS A 224 10.76 -9.14 -16.60
C CYS A 224 10.60 -10.45 -15.85
N HIS A 225 9.63 -10.59 -14.95
CA HIS A 225 9.36 -11.88 -14.31
C HIS A 225 8.84 -12.91 -15.34
N MET A 226 8.00 -12.50 -16.30
CA MET A 226 7.54 -13.35 -17.40
C MET A 226 8.64 -13.67 -18.43
N ILE A 227 9.48 -12.70 -18.83
CA ILE A 227 10.61 -12.86 -19.77
C ILE A 227 11.75 -13.65 -19.12
N PHE A 228 12.06 -13.42 -17.84
CA PHE A 228 13.04 -14.21 -17.09
C PHE A 228 12.56 -15.65 -16.94
N LEU A 229 11.28 -15.91 -16.66
CA LEU A 229 10.72 -17.26 -16.70
C LEU A 229 10.73 -17.86 -18.12
N CYS A 230 10.55 -17.08 -19.18
CA CYS A 230 10.56 -17.55 -20.57
C CYS A 230 11.98 -17.87 -21.07
N PHE A 231 12.97 -17.02 -20.76
CA PHE A 231 14.40 -17.25 -21.02
C PHE A 231 14.98 -18.34 -20.14
N PHE A 232 14.59 -18.43 -18.87
CA PHE A 232 14.99 -19.51 -17.97
C PHE A 232 14.41 -20.85 -18.45
N ARG A 233 13.18 -20.87 -18.97
CA ARG A 233 12.61 -22.06 -19.63
C ARG A 233 13.36 -22.39 -20.92
N TYR A 234 13.64 -21.43 -21.80
CA TYR A 234 14.42 -21.65 -23.03
C TYR A 234 15.88 -22.09 -22.78
N TRP A 235 16.53 -21.54 -21.75
CA TRP A 235 17.89 -21.86 -21.36
C TRP A 235 17.99 -23.23 -20.69
N VAL A 236 17.01 -23.60 -19.85
CA VAL A 236 16.90 -24.95 -19.25
C VAL A 236 16.59 -26.00 -20.33
N TYR A 237 15.70 -25.71 -21.29
CA TYR A 237 15.44 -26.60 -22.45
C TYR A 237 16.68 -26.74 -23.36
N GLY A 238 17.46 -25.66 -23.54
CA GLY A 238 18.71 -25.67 -24.30
C GLY A 238 19.85 -26.43 -23.59
N LEU A 239 19.98 -26.30 -22.27
CA LEU A 239 20.98 -27.05 -21.49
C LEU A 239 20.67 -28.56 -21.45
N LEU A 240 19.39 -28.95 -21.36
CA LEU A 240 18.95 -30.34 -21.40
C LEU A 240 19.22 -31.03 -22.76
N HIS A 241 19.26 -30.26 -23.85
CA HIS A 241 19.59 -30.78 -25.18
C HIS A 241 21.10 -30.88 -25.43
N ALA A 242 21.92 -30.05 -24.74
CA ALA A 242 23.37 -30.00 -24.91
C ALA A 242 24.16 -31.03 -24.09
N THR A 243 23.61 -31.54 -22.98
CA THR A 243 24.32 -32.49 -22.10
C THR A 243 23.99 -33.97 -22.33
N GLY A 244 23.30 -34.31 -23.43
CA GLY A 244 23.17 -35.70 -23.93
C GLY A 244 22.62 -36.74 -22.94
N THR A 245 21.94 -36.31 -21.88
CA THR A 245 21.51 -37.19 -20.80
C THR A 245 19.99 -37.27 -20.79
N ARG A 246 19.46 -38.42 -21.22
CA ARG A 246 18.04 -38.76 -21.06
C ARG A 246 17.71 -38.95 -19.57
N LYS A 247 17.39 -37.86 -18.87
CA LYS A 247 16.66 -37.92 -17.60
C LYS A 247 15.45 -36.99 -17.68
N THR A 248 14.31 -37.51 -17.28
CA THR A 248 13.03 -36.81 -17.34
C THR A 248 12.98 -35.65 -16.33
N PRO A 249 12.27 -34.56 -16.65
CA PRO A 249 12.29 -33.30 -15.90
C PRO A 249 11.88 -33.43 -14.42
N GLU A 250 11.10 -34.45 -14.04
CA GLU A 250 10.75 -34.71 -12.64
C GLU A 250 11.93 -35.14 -11.76
N GLN A 251 12.92 -35.86 -12.31
CA GLN A 251 14.04 -36.38 -11.50
C GLN A 251 15.09 -35.30 -11.15
N THR A 252 15.22 -34.28 -12.00
CA THR A 252 16.19 -33.18 -11.80
C THR A 252 15.69 -32.19 -10.75
N LEU A 253 14.38 -31.98 -10.65
CA LEU A 253 13.74 -31.08 -9.68
C LEU A 253 13.83 -31.64 -8.24
N VAL A 254 13.74 -32.96 -8.08
CA VAL A 254 13.93 -33.65 -6.80
C VAL A 254 15.39 -33.61 -6.31
N LEU A 255 16.37 -33.64 -7.24
CA LEU A 255 17.78 -33.55 -6.89
C LEU A 255 18.18 -32.14 -6.43
N PHE A 256 17.62 -31.10 -7.06
CA PHE A 256 17.86 -29.70 -6.69
C PHE A 256 17.27 -29.37 -5.30
N TYR A 257 16.08 -29.88 -4.99
CA TYR A 257 15.48 -29.75 -3.65
C TYR A 257 16.29 -30.49 -2.57
N LYS A 258 16.88 -31.65 -2.89
CA LYS A 258 17.75 -32.39 -1.96
C LYS A 258 19.07 -31.67 -1.64
N VAL A 259 19.63 -30.91 -2.58
CA VAL A 259 20.86 -30.14 -2.36
C VAL A 259 20.61 -28.90 -1.53
N ILE A 260 19.45 -28.25 -1.69
CA ILE A 260 19.06 -27.09 -0.88
C ILE A 260 18.75 -27.51 0.57
N ALA A 261 18.07 -28.66 0.76
CA ALA A 261 17.77 -29.19 2.11
C ALA A 261 19.00 -29.68 2.89
N ALA A 262 20.13 -29.96 2.22
CA ALA A 262 21.37 -30.39 2.86
C ALA A 262 22.25 -29.24 3.38
N HIS A 263 21.86 -27.99 3.13
CA HIS A 263 22.65 -26.80 3.50
C HIS A 263 22.04 -26.00 4.67
N GLU A 264 20.92 -26.45 5.22
CA GLU A 264 20.24 -25.90 6.41
C GLU A 264 20.26 -26.86 7.63
N GLY A 265 21.18 -27.83 7.64
CA GLY A 265 21.45 -28.73 8.79
C GLY A 265 22.84 -28.51 9.37
#